data_AF-A0A8X6X258-F1
#
_entry.id   AF-A0A8X6X258-F1
#
_cell.length_a   1.000
_cell.length_b   1.000
_cell.length_c   1.000
_cell.angle_alpha   90.00
_cell.angle_beta   90.00
_cell.angle_gamma   90.00
#
_symmetry.space_group_name_H-M   'P 1'
#
loop_
_entity.id
_entity.type
_entity.pdbx_description
1 polymer ?
#
loop_
_entity_poly.entity_id
_entity_poly.type
_entity_poly.pdbx_seq_one_letter_code
_entity_poly.pdbx_strand_id
1 'polypeptide(L)'
;MYNNELQEELIHQPEADVSLMTNHQLEEKIVKQFKQIKIVIKKKRKIIMHKNSNLLEQKDLKTLEENDLIDKVAFILRSTILKMDKTTLPAVMMMEDLIEGECTIPEKLDRFFKTLNGSKDIRRRDGVNCHRLSNSLASDATYCVSIGTVKPSKNVTLGMTVESLTSSRKMINILNRLEHCCKYDFLWFAGEQFPSSSVADIVIKKPTLLENQNTTQDDDYDDIDNNGSSDDDDDYEDASVFCEIITE
;
A
#
# COMPACT_ATOMS: atom_id res chain seq x y z
N MET A 1 38.93 -48.61 -40.90
CA MET A 1 40.37 -48.28 -40.97
C MET A 1 40.52 -46.78 -41.15
N TYR A 2 40.41 -46.02 -40.06
CA TYR A 2 40.92 -44.65 -39.98
C TYR A 2 41.80 -44.60 -38.74
N ASN A 3 43.09 -44.40 -38.99
CA ASN A 3 44.17 -44.45 -38.02
C ASN A 3 44.25 -43.17 -37.19
N ASN A 4 44.58 -43.37 -35.91
CA ASN A 4 45.56 -42.64 -35.09
C ASN A 4 45.84 -41.17 -35.45
N GLU A 5 45.52 -40.28 -34.50
CA GLU A 5 46.49 -39.40 -33.81
C GLU A 5 45.72 -38.44 -32.89
N LEU A 6 45.26 -38.96 -31.74
CA LEU A 6 44.98 -38.11 -30.58
C LEU A 6 46.22 -38.21 -29.70
N GLN A 7 47.15 -37.28 -29.90
CA GLN A 7 48.24 -37.04 -28.97
C GLN A 7 47.61 -36.61 -27.63
N GLU A 8 47.73 -37.48 -26.64
CA GLU A 8 47.59 -37.12 -25.24
C GLU A 8 48.68 -36.09 -24.92
N GLU A 9 48.35 -34.81 -24.96
CA GLU A 9 49.11 -33.78 -24.24
C GLU A 9 48.91 -34.03 -22.75
N LEU A 10 49.75 -34.90 -22.19
CA LEU A 10 50.02 -34.94 -20.76
C LEU A 10 50.58 -33.57 -20.38
N ILE A 11 49.70 -32.71 -19.85
CA ILE A 11 50.09 -31.51 -19.12
C ILE A 11 50.86 -32.01 -17.90
N HIS A 12 52.19 -31.96 -18.01
CA HIS A 12 53.12 -32.19 -16.92
C HIS A 12 52.88 -31.10 -15.87
N GLN A 13 51.99 -31.36 -14.92
CA GLN A 13 51.89 -30.52 -13.74
C GLN A 13 53.16 -30.78 -12.91
N PRO A 14 53.95 -29.76 -12.59
CA PRO A 14 55.04 -29.94 -11.65
C PRO A 14 54.43 -30.40 -10.33
N GLU A 15 54.92 -31.52 -9.79
CA GLU A 15 54.63 -31.95 -8.43
C GLU A 15 55.09 -30.83 -7.49
N ALA A 16 54.17 -29.94 -7.16
CA ALA A 16 54.40 -28.90 -6.19
C ALA A 16 54.55 -29.60 -4.85
N ASP A 17 55.71 -29.47 -4.24
CA ASP A 17 55.99 -29.90 -2.87
C ASP A 17 54.96 -29.22 -1.94
N VAL A 18 53.91 -29.97 -1.60
CA VAL A 18 52.74 -29.48 -0.85
C VAL A 18 53.12 -29.14 0.60
N SER A 19 54.33 -29.53 1.05
CA SER A 19 54.73 -29.47 2.45
C SER A 19 55.09 -28.06 2.98
N LEU A 20 55.23 -27.05 2.10
CA LEU A 20 55.67 -25.69 2.47
C LEU A 20 54.68 -24.57 2.13
N MET A 21 53.52 -24.87 1.53
CA MET A 21 52.58 -23.84 1.13
C MET A 21 51.70 -23.38 2.30
N THR A 22 51.70 -22.07 2.58
CA THR A 22 50.73 -21.48 3.50
C THR A 22 49.33 -21.47 2.87
N ASN A 23 48.28 -21.53 3.70
CA ASN A 23 46.89 -21.49 3.23
C ASN A 23 46.59 -20.29 2.31
N HIS A 24 47.23 -19.15 2.56
CA HIS A 24 47.11 -17.96 1.73
C HIS A 24 47.69 -18.18 0.31
N GLN A 25 48.87 -18.79 0.20
CA GLN A 25 49.49 -19.06 -1.09
C GLN A 25 48.69 -20.08 -1.91
N LEU A 26 48.03 -21.03 -1.24
CA LEU A 26 47.14 -21.99 -1.89
C LEU A 26 45.90 -21.29 -2.47
N GLU A 27 45.30 -20.38 -1.71
CA GLU A 27 44.15 -19.59 -2.15
C GLU A 27 44.46 -18.72 -3.37
N GLU A 28 45.60 -18.04 -3.37
CA GLU A 28 46.05 -17.26 -4.52
C GLU A 28 46.28 -18.12 -5.76
N LYS A 29 46.92 -19.30 -5.62
CA LYS A 29 47.10 -20.22 -6.75
C LYS A 29 45.76 -20.71 -7.29
N ILE A 30 44.81 -21.06 -6.43
CA ILE A 30 43.48 -21.53 -6.83
C ILE A 30 42.72 -20.42 -7.59
N VAL A 31 42.69 -19.19 -7.08
CA VAL A 31 42.02 -18.06 -7.76
C VAL A 31 42.73 -17.70 -9.07
N LYS A 32 44.07 -17.81 -9.13
CA LYS A 32 44.86 -17.53 -10.33
C LYS A 32 44.66 -18.59 -11.42
N GLN A 33 44.59 -19.86 -11.03
CA GLN A 33 44.35 -20.99 -11.94
C GLN A 33 42.92 -20.95 -12.49
N PHE A 34 41.95 -20.65 -11.63
CA PHE A 34 40.54 -20.63 -11.99
C PHE A 34 40.03 -19.18 -12.01
N LYS A 35 40.19 -18.49 -13.15
CA LYS A 35 39.83 -17.07 -13.30
C LYS A 35 38.37 -16.74 -12.99
N GLN A 36 37.47 -17.72 -12.99
CA GLN A 36 36.03 -17.55 -12.80
C GLN A 36 35.55 -17.80 -11.36
N ILE A 37 36.43 -18.07 -10.41
CA ILE A 37 36.03 -18.26 -9.00
C ILE A 37 36.44 -17.08 -8.11
N LYS A 38 35.75 -16.96 -6.98
CA LYS A 38 36.09 -16.11 -5.84
C LYS A 38 35.96 -16.94 -4.56
N ILE A 39 36.78 -16.61 -3.57
CA ILE A 39 36.73 -17.22 -2.24
C ILE A 39 36.06 -16.22 -1.30
N VAL A 40 34.93 -16.60 -0.73
CA VAL A 40 34.16 -15.78 0.21
C VAL A 40 34.22 -16.44 1.59
N ILE A 41 34.47 -15.64 2.63
CA ILE A 41 34.49 -16.11 4.02
C ILE A 41 33.11 -15.85 4.63
N LYS A 42 32.41 -16.90 5.07
CA LYS A 42 31.14 -16.77 5.80
C LYS A 42 31.08 -17.76 6.95
N LYS A 43 30.62 -17.29 8.13
CA LYS A 43 30.53 -18.10 9.37
C LYS A 43 31.82 -18.89 9.67
N LYS A 44 32.98 -18.23 9.54
CA LYS A 44 34.33 -18.81 9.72
C LYS A 44 34.68 -19.96 8.76
N ARG A 45 33.93 -20.15 7.67
CA ARG A 45 34.23 -21.12 6.60
C ARG A 45 34.57 -20.38 5.31
N LYS A 46 35.54 -20.91 4.56
CA LYS A 46 35.90 -20.42 3.22
C LYS A 46 35.06 -21.16 2.18
N ILE A 47 34.38 -20.42 1.31
CA ILE A 47 33.51 -20.97 0.27
C ILE A 47 34.05 -20.51 -1.08
N ILE A 48 34.30 -21.46 -1.97
CA ILE A 48 34.68 -21.20 -3.35
C ILE A 48 33.40 -21.14 -4.18
N MET A 49 33.19 -20.05 -4.91
CA MET A 49 32.03 -19.88 -5.78
C MET A 49 32.40 -19.15 -7.06
N HIS A 50 31.55 -19.23 -8.08
CA HIS A 50 31.76 -18.50 -9.33
C HIS A 50 31.70 -16.98 -9.07
N LYS A 51 32.48 -16.19 -9.82
CA LYS A 51 32.55 -14.71 -9.65
C LYS A 51 31.19 -14.04 -9.78
N ASN A 52 30.39 -14.52 -10.72
CA ASN A 52 29.03 -14.02 -10.99
C ASN A 52 27.97 -14.59 -10.04
N SER A 53 28.32 -15.50 -9.13
CA SER A 53 27.38 -16.03 -8.15
C SER A 53 27.34 -15.12 -6.93
N ASN A 54 26.13 -14.85 -6.44
CA ASN A 54 25.92 -14.23 -5.13
C ASN A 54 25.50 -15.32 -4.16
N LEU A 55 26.00 -15.22 -2.93
CA LEU A 55 25.63 -16.16 -1.89
C LEU A 55 24.32 -15.68 -1.27
N LEU A 56 23.23 -16.37 -1.58
CA LEU A 56 21.93 -16.09 -0.96
C LEU A 56 22.05 -16.22 0.57
N GLU A 57 21.65 -15.18 1.26
CA GLU A 57 21.54 -15.18 2.71
C GLU A 57 20.19 -15.75 3.13
N GLN A 58 20.08 -16.22 4.38
CA GLN A 58 18.78 -16.60 4.94
C GLN A 58 17.79 -15.42 4.92
N LYS A 59 18.31 -14.18 4.99
CA LYS A 59 17.50 -12.98 4.84
C LYS A 59 16.92 -12.87 3.43
N ASP A 60 17.73 -13.09 2.38
CA ASP A 60 17.27 -13.02 0.99
C ASP A 60 16.19 -14.08 0.69
N LEU A 61 16.35 -15.28 1.24
CA LEU A 61 15.35 -16.34 1.13
C LEU A 61 14.03 -15.96 1.82
N LYS A 62 14.08 -15.41 3.03
CA LYS A 62 12.89 -14.92 3.74
C LYS A 62 12.19 -13.80 2.98
N THR A 63 12.94 -12.82 2.49
CA THR A 63 12.39 -11.73 1.68
C THR A 63 11.69 -12.26 0.43
N LEU A 64 12.26 -13.27 -0.21
CA LEU A 64 11.66 -13.90 -1.38
C LEU A 64 10.34 -14.62 -1.03
N GLU A 65 10.30 -15.34 0.09
CA GLU A 65 9.08 -15.99 0.60
C GLU A 65 7.99 -14.97 0.96
N GLU A 66 8.35 -13.86 1.61
CA GLU A 66 7.43 -12.77 1.94
C GLU A 66 6.86 -12.11 0.67
N ASN A 67 7.71 -11.83 -0.33
CA ASN A 67 7.27 -11.27 -1.60
C ASN A 67 6.31 -12.20 -2.36
N ASP A 68 6.60 -13.50 -2.42
CA ASP A 68 5.72 -14.48 -3.05
C ASP A 68 4.35 -14.57 -2.34
N LEU A 69 4.34 -14.42 -1.00
CA LEU A 69 3.09 -14.34 -0.25
C LEU A 69 2.29 -13.07 -0.59
N ILE A 70 2.95 -11.91 -0.66
CA ILE A 70 2.32 -10.64 -1.03
C ILE A 70 1.71 -10.74 -2.43
N ASP A 71 2.46 -11.24 -3.41
CA ASP A 71 1.99 -11.41 -4.78
C ASP A 71 0.77 -12.32 -4.85
N LYS A 72 0.81 -13.47 -4.15
CA LYS A 72 -0.32 -14.40 -4.08
C LYS A 72 -1.58 -13.73 -3.51
N VAL A 73 -1.44 -12.99 -2.40
CA VAL A 73 -2.57 -12.28 -1.79
C VAL A 73 -3.11 -11.21 -2.75
N ALA A 74 -2.23 -10.42 -3.37
CA ALA A 74 -2.60 -9.40 -4.33
C ALA A 74 -3.37 -9.99 -5.54
N PHE A 75 -2.90 -11.10 -6.11
CA PHE A 75 -3.59 -11.78 -7.21
C PHE A 75 -4.96 -12.33 -6.80
N ILE A 76 -5.09 -12.88 -5.59
CA ILE A 76 -6.37 -13.38 -5.07
C ILE A 76 -7.36 -12.22 -4.91
N LEU A 77 -6.95 -11.11 -4.29
CA LEU A 77 -7.81 -9.93 -4.10
C LEU A 77 -8.20 -9.32 -5.44
N ARG A 78 -7.24 -9.12 -6.34
CA ARG A 78 -7.50 -8.63 -7.69
C ARG A 78 -8.49 -9.51 -8.44
N SER A 79 -8.28 -10.83 -8.43
CA SER A 79 -9.22 -11.75 -9.08
C SER A 79 -10.60 -11.73 -8.43
N THR A 80 -10.69 -11.47 -7.13
CA THR A 80 -11.97 -11.39 -6.42
C THR A 80 -12.73 -10.14 -6.85
N ILE A 81 -12.05 -8.98 -6.90
CA ILE A 81 -12.63 -7.71 -7.36
C ILE A 81 -13.11 -7.81 -8.81
N LEU A 82 -12.29 -8.37 -9.71
CA LEU A 82 -12.64 -8.42 -11.13
C LEU A 82 -13.73 -9.43 -11.50
N LYS A 83 -14.03 -10.38 -10.61
CA LYS A 83 -15.05 -11.42 -10.81
C LYS A 83 -16.31 -11.20 -9.98
N MET A 84 -16.38 -10.11 -9.21
CA MET A 84 -17.57 -9.83 -8.41
C MET A 84 -18.75 -9.45 -9.30
N ASP A 85 -19.95 -9.73 -8.81
CA ASP A 85 -21.17 -9.31 -9.48
C ASP A 85 -21.31 -7.79 -9.40
N LYS A 86 -21.79 -7.20 -10.51
CA LYS A 86 -22.03 -5.76 -10.59
C LYS A 86 -23.38 -5.47 -11.21
N THR A 87 -24.06 -4.50 -10.64
CA THR A 87 -25.30 -3.92 -11.16
C THR A 87 -24.95 -2.60 -11.84
N THR A 88 -25.53 -2.35 -13.01
CA THR A 88 -25.35 -1.05 -13.68
C THR A 88 -26.24 -0.02 -13.01
N LEU A 89 -25.67 1.13 -12.63
CA LEU A 89 -26.48 2.23 -12.11
C LEU A 89 -27.48 2.71 -13.16
N PRO A 90 -28.70 3.08 -12.75
CA PRO A 90 -29.69 3.64 -13.64
C PRO A 90 -29.24 5.01 -14.19
N ALA A 91 -29.74 5.38 -15.37
CA ALA A 91 -29.45 6.68 -15.99
C ALA A 91 -29.96 7.87 -15.16
N VAL A 92 -30.97 7.63 -14.32
CA VAL A 92 -31.49 8.56 -13.33
C VAL A 92 -31.34 7.89 -11.98
N MET A 93 -30.42 8.41 -11.15
CA MET A 93 -30.14 7.85 -9.83
C MET A 93 -31.12 8.35 -8.78
N MET A 94 -31.56 7.44 -7.92
CA MET A 94 -32.29 7.70 -6.67
C MET A 94 -31.36 7.61 -5.46
N MET A 95 -31.85 7.97 -4.28
CA MET A 95 -31.03 7.94 -3.05
C MET A 95 -30.56 6.52 -2.70
N GLU A 96 -31.40 5.52 -2.96
CA GLU A 96 -31.09 4.11 -2.74
C GLU A 96 -29.92 3.65 -3.61
N ASP A 97 -29.87 4.10 -4.87
CA ASP A 97 -28.79 3.80 -5.81
C ASP A 97 -27.45 4.40 -5.36
N LEU A 98 -27.47 5.55 -4.68
CA LEU A 98 -26.26 6.16 -4.10
C LEU A 98 -25.71 5.32 -2.94
N ILE A 99 -26.59 4.81 -2.08
CA ILE A 99 -26.24 4.02 -0.90
C ILE A 99 -25.70 2.65 -1.32
N GLU A 100 -26.32 2.02 -2.31
CA GLU A 100 -25.95 0.68 -2.77
C GLU A 100 -24.74 0.70 -3.73
N GLY A 101 -24.70 1.64 -4.67
CA GLY A 101 -23.68 1.69 -5.74
C GLY A 101 -23.82 0.53 -6.74
N GLU A 102 -22.76 0.28 -7.52
CA GLU A 102 -22.74 -0.78 -8.55
C GLU A 102 -22.33 -2.16 -8.03
N CYS A 103 -21.86 -2.26 -6.78
CA CYS A 103 -21.33 -3.52 -6.26
C CYS A 103 -21.38 -3.59 -4.73
N THR A 104 -21.49 -4.82 -4.23
CA THR A 104 -21.19 -5.13 -2.83
C THR A 104 -19.72 -5.50 -2.68
N ILE A 105 -19.06 -4.98 -1.64
CA ILE A 105 -17.65 -5.28 -1.36
C ILE A 105 -17.48 -6.79 -1.06
N PRO A 106 -16.56 -7.49 -1.76
CA PRO A 106 -16.32 -8.90 -1.50
C PRO A 106 -15.77 -9.18 -0.09
N GLU A 107 -16.26 -10.23 0.56
CA GLU A 107 -15.90 -10.59 1.94
C GLU A 107 -14.38 -10.74 2.16
N LYS A 108 -13.66 -11.32 1.19
CA LYS A 108 -12.21 -11.47 1.26
C LYS A 108 -11.49 -10.12 1.32
N LEU A 109 -12.01 -9.12 0.62
CA LEU A 109 -11.43 -7.78 0.59
C LEU A 109 -11.74 -7.03 1.88
N ASP A 110 -12.99 -7.11 2.37
CA ASP A 110 -13.37 -6.55 3.67
C ASP A 110 -12.53 -7.17 4.80
N ARG A 111 -12.38 -8.51 4.81
CA ARG A 111 -11.55 -9.22 5.78
C ARG A 111 -10.08 -8.79 5.71
N PHE A 112 -9.54 -8.58 4.51
CA PHE A 112 -8.17 -8.09 4.33
C PHE A 112 -7.99 -6.72 4.97
N PHE A 113 -8.83 -5.74 4.65
CA PHE A 113 -8.71 -4.39 5.21
C PHE A 113 -9.04 -4.32 6.70
N LYS A 114 -10.00 -5.12 7.19
CA LYS A 114 -10.23 -5.27 8.64
C LYS A 114 -8.99 -5.79 9.35
N THR A 115 -8.34 -6.81 8.78
CA THR A 115 -7.10 -7.37 9.35
C THR A 115 -5.95 -6.35 9.32
N LEU A 116 -5.85 -5.57 8.24
CA LEU A 116 -4.84 -4.53 8.09
C LEU A 116 -5.03 -3.40 9.12
N ASN A 117 -6.26 -2.94 9.34
CA ASN A 117 -6.58 -1.81 10.22
C ASN A 117 -6.74 -2.19 11.70
N GLY A 118 -7.31 -3.37 11.96
CA GLY A 118 -7.65 -3.87 13.29
C GLY A 118 -6.62 -4.83 13.89
N SER A 119 -5.59 -5.21 13.12
CA SER A 119 -4.58 -6.21 13.53
C SER A 119 -5.22 -7.56 13.89
N LYS A 120 -4.55 -8.36 14.72
CA LYS A 120 -5.03 -9.66 15.21
C LYS A 120 -6.15 -9.55 16.25
N ASP A 121 -6.42 -8.36 16.76
CA ASP A 121 -7.46 -8.14 17.78
C ASP A 121 -8.86 -8.12 17.15
N ILE A 122 -9.66 -9.11 17.53
CA ILE A 122 -11.04 -9.27 17.04
C ILE A 122 -11.93 -8.11 17.49
N ARG A 123 -11.76 -7.62 18.74
CA ARG A 123 -12.60 -6.52 19.27
C ARG A 123 -12.38 -5.25 18.47
N ARG A 124 -11.13 -4.94 18.16
CA ARG A 124 -10.78 -3.79 17.32
C ARG A 124 -11.27 -3.95 15.88
N ARG A 125 -11.18 -5.17 15.32
CA ARG A 125 -11.64 -5.49 13.96
C ARG A 125 -13.15 -5.32 13.76
N ASP A 126 -13.93 -5.66 14.77
CA ASP A 126 -15.40 -5.64 14.70
C ASP A 126 -15.99 -4.30 15.19
N GLY A 127 -15.13 -3.36 15.61
CA GLY A 127 -15.55 -2.00 15.95
C GLY A 127 -16.07 -1.21 14.75
N VAL A 128 -17.07 -0.35 14.99
CA VAL A 128 -17.74 0.49 13.98
C VAL A 128 -16.73 1.32 13.16
N ASN A 129 -15.73 1.91 13.84
CA ASN A 129 -14.69 2.70 13.18
C ASN A 129 -13.83 1.86 12.22
N CYS A 130 -13.46 0.64 12.62
CA CYS A 130 -12.68 -0.26 11.78
C CYS A 130 -13.50 -0.71 10.57
N HIS A 131 -14.78 -1.02 10.77
CA HIS A 131 -15.68 -1.38 9.67
C HIS A 131 -15.83 -0.22 8.67
N ARG A 132 -16.07 1.01 9.16
CA ARG A 132 -16.19 2.21 8.31
C ARG A 132 -14.92 2.47 7.49
N LEU A 133 -13.75 2.42 8.14
CA LEU A 133 -12.46 2.63 7.46
C LEU A 133 -12.17 1.52 6.46
N SER A 134 -12.39 0.26 6.85
CA SER A 134 -12.13 -0.89 5.98
C SER A 134 -13.04 -0.89 4.75
N ASN A 135 -14.32 -0.54 4.92
CA ASN A 135 -15.25 -0.41 3.80
C ASN A 135 -14.87 0.75 2.87
N SER A 136 -14.41 1.87 3.44
CA SER A 136 -13.91 3.03 2.68
C SER A 136 -12.70 2.67 1.81
N LEU A 137 -11.71 1.95 2.38
CA LEU A 137 -10.53 1.49 1.65
C LEU A 137 -10.85 0.39 0.64
N ALA A 138 -11.75 -0.53 0.99
CA ALA A 138 -12.18 -1.58 0.08
C ALA A 138 -12.93 -1.02 -1.13
N SER A 139 -13.71 0.04 -0.94
CA SER A 139 -14.35 0.79 -2.02
C SER A 139 -13.30 1.42 -2.95
N ASP A 140 -12.31 2.12 -2.40
CA ASP A 140 -11.25 2.73 -3.22
C ASP A 140 -10.44 1.66 -3.98
N ALA A 141 -10.06 0.57 -3.31
CA ALA A 141 -9.35 -0.53 -3.94
C ALA A 141 -10.18 -1.16 -5.08
N THR A 142 -11.48 -1.30 -4.89
CA THR A 142 -12.41 -1.81 -5.90
C THR A 142 -12.48 -0.89 -7.12
N TYR A 143 -12.63 0.42 -6.88
CA TYR A 143 -12.65 1.43 -7.94
C TYR A 143 -11.34 1.45 -8.72
N CYS A 144 -10.19 1.52 -8.03
CA CYS A 144 -8.86 1.56 -8.64
C CYS A 144 -8.52 0.28 -9.41
N VAL A 145 -8.74 -0.90 -8.82
CA VAL A 145 -8.43 -2.19 -9.47
C VAL A 145 -9.31 -2.43 -10.69
N SER A 146 -10.56 -1.95 -10.65
CA SER A 146 -11.47 -2.00 -11.79
C SER A 146 -11.25 -0.87 -12.81
N ILE A 147 -10.31 0.05 -12.56
CA ILE A 147 -10.02 1.21 -13.43
C ILE A 147 -11.29 2.05 -13.64
N GLY A 148 -12.06 2.25 -12.57
CA GLY A 148 -13.32 2.97 -12.56
C GLY A 148 -14.47 2.31 -13.33
N THR A 149 -14.31 1.08 -13.80
CA THR A 149 -15.39 0.34 -14.49
C THR A 149 -16.47 -0.16 -13.53
N VAL A 150 -16.17 -0.24 -12.24
CA VAL A 150 -17.14 -0.47 -11.18
C VAL A 150 -17.13 0.72 -10.25
N LYS A 151 -18.31 1.19 -9.87
CA LYS A 151 -18.53 2.39 -9.05
C LYS A 151 -19.14 2.02 -7.70
N PRO A 152 -18.31 1.78 -6.67
CA PRO A 152 -18.79 1.59 -5.31
C PRO A 152 -19.57 2.80 -4.80
N SER A 153 -20.46 2.57 -3.83
CA SER A 153 -21.32 3.61 -3.24
C SER A 153 -20.55 4.84 -2.77
N LYS A 154 -19.37 4.66 -2.18
CA LYS A 154 -18.47 5.75 -1.76
C LYS A 154 -18.12 6.69 -2.93
N ASN A 155 -17.64 6.15 -4.05
CA ASN A 155 -17.14 6.95 -5.17
C ASN A 155 -18.28 7.69 -5.88
N VAL A 156 -19.46 7.08 -5.94
CA VAL A 156 -20.69 7.69 -6.48
C VAL A 156 -21.19 8.80 -5.57
N THR A 157 -21.37 8.48 -4.28
CA THR A 157 -21.86 9.43 -3.27
C THR A 157 -20.94 10.63 -3.14
N LEU A 158 -19.62 10.43 -3.11
CA LEU A 158 -18.67 11.53 -3.05
C LEU A 158 -18.77 12.45 -4.27
N GLY A 159 -18.88 11.89 -5.47
CA GLY A 159 -19.07 12.66 -6.70
C GLY A 159 -20.36 13.48 -6.67
N MET A 160 -21.46 12.86 -6.25
CA MET A 160 -22.78 13.50 -6.12
C MET A 160 -22.76 14.63 -5.08
N THR A 161 -22.19 14.39 -3.91
CA THR A 161 -22.08 15.38 -2.84
C THR A 161 -21.28 16.59 -3.32
N VAL A 162 -20.13 16.38 -3.97
CA VAL A 162 -19.31 17.48 -4.48
C VAL A 162 -20.04 18.26 -5.57
N GLU A 163 -20.81 17.59 -6.43
CA GLU A 163 -21.64 18.29 -7.43
C GLU A 163 -22.72 19.14 -6.76
N SER A 164 -23.43 18.61 -5.77
CA SER A 164 -24.48 19.36 -5.08
C SER A 164 -23.95 20.57 -4.30
N LEU A 165 -22.73 20.47 -3.73
CA LEU A 165 -22.16 21.52 -2.90
C LEU A 165 -21.49 22.62 -3.72
N THR A 166 -20.89 22.25 -4.85
CA THR A 166 -20.01 23.17 -5.60
C THR A 166 -20.55 23.53 -6.98
N SER A 167 -21.44 22.71 -7.55
CA SER A 167 -21.88 22.76 -8.95
C SER A 167 -20.70 22.90 -9.93
N SER A 168 -19.54 22.37 -9.55
CA SER A 168 -18.27 22.59 -10.23
C SER A 168 -17.77 21.29 -10.85
N ARG A 169 -18.04 21.15 -12.14
CA ARG A 169 -17.45 20.10 -12.98
C ARG A 169 -15.93 20.03 -12.86
N LYS A 170 -15.25 21.18 -12.66
CA LYS A 170 -13.79 21.23 -12.47
C LYS A 170 -13.36 20.48 -11.21
N MET A 171 -14.11 20.62 -10.11
CA MET A 171 -13.78 19.94 -8.85
C MET A 171 -13.95 18.43 -8.98
N ILE A 172 -15.05 17.98 -9.60
CA ILE A 172 -15.30 16.56 -9.85
C ILE A 172 -14.23 15.98 -10.77
N ASN A 173 -13.82 16.71 -11.80
CA ASN A 173 -12.73 16.27 -12.69
C ASN A 173 -11.39 16.12 -11.96
N ILE A 174 -11.08 17.00 -11.00
CA ILE A 174 -9.88 16.89 -10.16
C ILE A 174 -9.97 15.64 -9.28
N LEU A 175 -11.09 15.42 -8.59
CA LEU A 175 -11.28 14.26 -7.72
C LEU A 175 -11.29 12.93 -8.50
N ASN A 176 -11.88 12.92 -9.68
CA ASN A 176 -11.84 11.75 -10.57
C ASN A 176 -10.41 11.50 -11.07
N ARG A 177 -9.60 12.54 -11.35
CA ARG A 177 -8.19 12.37 -11.70
C ARG A 177 -7.36 11.78 -10.55
N LEU A 178 -7.78 11.99 -9.31
CA LEU A 178 -7.20 11.38 -8.12
C LEU A 178 -7.82 10.01 -7.78
N GLU A 179 -8.68 9.48 -8.65
CA GLU A 179 -9.39 8.19 -8.48
C GLU A 179 -10.27 8.13 -7.22
N HIS A 180 -10.71 9.28 -6.69
CA HIS A 180 -11.54 9.35 -5.49
C HIS A 180 -13.05 9.35 -5.79
N CYS A 181 -13.47 9.77 -6.98
CA CYS A 181 -14.89 9.78 -7.37
C CYS A 181 -15.10 9.37 -8.82
N CYS A 182 -16.35 9.11 -9.18
CA CYS A 182 -16.74 8.80 -10.55
C CYS A 182 -16.66 10.02 -11.47
N LYS A 183 -16.61 9.76 -12.78
CA LYS A 183 -16.65 10.80 -13.83
C LYS A 183 -17.96 11.58 -13.80
N TYR A 184 -17.87 12.88 -14.09
CA TYR A 184 -19.00 13.81 -14.13
C TYR A 184 -20.17 13.35 -14.99
N ASP A 185 -19.88 12.79 -16.17
CA ASP A 185 -20.91 12.45 -17.16
C ASP A 185 -21.88 11.34 -16.69
N PHE A 186 -21.58 10.68 -15.57
CA PHE A 186 -22.45 9.67 -14.94
C PHE A 186 -23.31 10.23 -13.81
N LEU A 187 -23.08 11.47 -13.37
CA LEU A 187 -23.73 12.05 -12.20
C LEU A 187 -24.96 12.86 -12.64
N TRP A 188 -26.06 12.18 -12.96
CA TRP A 188 -27.37 12.83 -13.13
C TRP A 188 -28.36 12.31 -12.09
N PHE A 189 -28.85 13.21 -11.25
CA PHE A 189 -29.77 12.92 -10.16
C PHE A 189 -31.07 13.69 -10.38
N ALA A 190 -32.21 13.01 -10.29
CA ALA A 190 -33.53 13.61 -10.52
C ALA A 190 -34.31 13.94 -9.24
N GLY A 191 -33.69 13.85 -8.06
CA GLY A 191 -34.31 14.28 -6.81
C GLY A 191 -34.00 15.74 -6.43
N GLU A 192 -34.71 16.25 -5.43
CA GLU A 192 -34.31 17.49 -4.74
C GLU A 192 -32.86 17.31 -4.25
N GLN A 193 -32.00 18.28 -4.55
CA GLN A 193 -30.64 18.33 -4.00
C GLN A 193 -30.70 18.06 -2.49
N PHE A 194 -29.81 17.19 -1.98
CA PHE A 194 -29.79 16.66 -0.61
C PHE A 194 -30.62 17.48 0.39
N PRO A 195 -31.58 16.87 1.11
CA PRO A 195 -32.41 17.62 2.04
C PRO A 195 -31.49 18.42 2.97
N SER A 196 -31.70 19.74 3.01
CA SER A 196 -30.83 20.69 3.70
C SER A 196 -30.70 20.40 5.21
N SER A 197 -31.49 19.46 5.73
CA SER A 197 -31.47 18.95 7.09
C SER A 197 -30.41 17.88 7.37
N SER A 198 -29.78 17.27 6.35
CA SER A 198 -28.78 16.21 6.55
C SER A 198 -27.32 16.67 6.37
N VAL A 199 -27.10 17.97 6.13
CA VAL A 199 -25.78 18.60 5.95
C VAL A 199 -25.35 19.36 7.21
N ALA A 200 -25.70 18.86 8.40
CA ALA A 200 -25.39 19.53 9.66
C ALA A 200 -23.87 19.68 9.93
N ASP A 201 -23.02 18.89 9.27
CA ASP A 201 -21.58 18.82 9.60
C ASP A 201 -20.63 19.46 8.57
N ILE A 202 -21.13 20.02 7.47
CA ILE A 202 -20.26 20.68 6.47
C ILE A 202 -20.30 22.20 6.67
N VAL A 203 -19.64 22.67 7.73
CA VAL A 203 -19.30 24.08 7.88
C VAL A 203 -18.06 24.38 7.03
N ILE A 204 -18.27 24.71 5.75
CA ILE A 204 -17.22 25.37 4.96
C ILE A 204 -17.13 26.81 5.49
N LYS A 205 -16.22 27.04 6.45
CA LYS A 205 -15.84 28.41 6.83
C LYS A 205 -15.27 29.08 5.57
N LYS A 206 -15.98 30.06 5.02
CA LYS A 206 -15.44 30.99 4.04
C LYS A 206 -14.22 31.69 4.66
N PRO A 207 -13.11 31.90 3.92
CA PRO A 207 -12.03 32.72 4.40
C PRO A 207 -12.45 34.19 4.24
N THR A 208 -13.13 34.73 5.24
CA THR A 208 -13.29 36.19 5.37
C THR A 208 -12.10 36.73 6.15
N LEU A 209 -11.36 37.58 5.46
CA LEU A 209 -10.30 38.45 5.97
C LEU A 209 -10.79 39.22 7.21
N LEU A 210 -9.93 39.26 8.22
CA LEU A 210 -9.81 40.22 9.33
C LEU A 210 -11.03 41.12 9.62
N GLU A 211 -11.63 40.93 10.80
CA GLU A 211 -11.78 42.04 11.76
C GLU A 211 -11.96 41.49 13.18
N ASN A 212 -11.11 41.99 14.08
CA ASN A 212 -11.13 41.72 15.51
C ASN A 212 -12.41 42.24 16.16
N GLN A 213 -12.98 41.48 17.10
CA GLN A 213 -13.25 41.95 18.47
C GLN A 213 -13.65 40.78 19.39
N ASN A 214 -12.98 40.73 20.54
CA ASN A 214 -13.17 39.79 21.65
C ASN A 214 -14.48 40.05 22.40
N THR A 215 -15.11 38.97 22.91
CA THR A 215 -15.77 38.82 24.23
C THR A 215 -16.36 37.40 24.31
N THR A 216 -15.71 36.46 25.00
CA THR A 216 -15.96 35.96 26.38
C THR A 216 -17.15 35.01 26.54
N GLN A 217 -16.82 33.80 27.05
CA GLN A 217 -17.56 32.97 28.02
C GLN A 217 -18.90 32.36 27.58
N ASP A 218 -19.28 31.12 27.88
CA ASP A 218 -18.71 29.99 28.62
C ASP A 218 -19.47 28.74 28.12
N ASP A 219 -18.74 27.65 27.88
CA ASP A 219 -19.30 26.32 27.69
C ASP A 219 -19.39 25.65 29.07
N ASP A 220 -20.60 25.45 29.59
CA ASP A 220 -20.88 24.56 30.72
C ASP A 220 -21.77 23.42 30.23
N TYR A 221 -21.25 22.19 30.27
CA TYR A 221 -21.85 21.10 31.02
C TYR A 221 -20.78 20.03 31.31
N ASP A 222 -20.37 20.05 32.58
CA ASP A 222 -19.88 18.92 33.39
C ASP A 222 -20.73 17.65 33.13
N ASP A 223 -20.32 16.41 33.34
CA ASP A 223 -19.40 15.83 34.31
C ASP A 223 -19.27 14.33 33.92
N ILE A 224 -18.14 13.68 34.19
CA ILE A 224 -18.09 12.36 34.86
C ILE A 224 -16.63 12.05 35.19
N ASP A 225 -16.44 11.88 36.49
CA ASP A 225 -15.24 11.62 37.24
C ASP A 225 -14.25 10.60 36.66
N ASN A 226 -13.00 11.03 36.74
CA ASN A 226 -11.79 10.27 36.57
C ASN A 226 -11.32 9.80 37.96
N ASN A 227 -10.96 8.52 38.11
CA ASN A 227 -10.07 8.09 39.20
C ASN A 227 -9.36 6.79 38.86
N GLY A 228 -8.02 6.85 38.81
CA GLY A 228 -7.10 5.69 38.71
C GLY A 228 -6.16 5.81 37.51
N SER A 229 -5.17 6.69 37.53
CA SER A 229 -3.82 6.50 38.12
C SER A 229 -2.82 5.92 37.13
N SER A 230 -1.67 6.61 37.09
CA SER A 230 -0.32 6.15 36.75
C SER A 230 0.14 6.36 35.30
N ASP A 231 0.93 7.44 35.17
CA ASP A 231 2.34 7.42 34.76
C ASP A 231 2.71 6.52 33.57
N ASP A 232 3.12 7.16 32.48
CA ASP A 232 4.52 7.07 32.05
C ASP A 232 4.80 8.10 30.95
N ASP A 233 5.91 8.80 31.14
CA ASP A 233 6.59 9.71 30.24
C ASP A 233 6.86 9.06 28.86
N ASP A 234 6.83 9.84 27.79
CA ASP A 234 7.89 9.80 26.78
C ASP A 234 7.75 10.96 25.77
N ASP A 235 8.88 11.67 25.66
CA ASP A 235 9.14 12.84 24.85
C ASP A 235 8.85 12.66 23.36
N TYR A 236 8.23 13.67 22.74
CA TYR A 236 8.29 13.87 21.29
C TYR A 236 8.58 15.34 21.00
N GLU A 237 9.86 15.69 20.99
CA GLU A 237 10.34 16.94 20.39
C GLU A 237 10.48 16.81 18.87
N ASP A 238 9.87 17.80 18.20
CA ASP A 238 10.29 18.51 16.99
C ASP A 238 10.75 17.73 15.75
N ALA A 239 9.96 17.87 14.69
CA ALA A 239 10.47 18.04 13.34
C ALA A 239 9.56 19.01 12.57
N SER A 240 9.76 20.29 12.83
CA SER A 240 9.38 21.36 11.94
C SER A 240 10.18 21.32 10.62
N VAL A 241 9.57 21.90 9.59
CA VAL A 241 10.16 22.39 8.33
C VAL A 241 10.36 21.35 7.19
N PHE A 242 9.45 21.39 6.20
CA PHE A 242 9.79 21.65 4.79
C PHE A 242 8.50 21.77 3.94
N CYS A 243 8.16 22.99 3.52
CA CYS A 243 7.41 23.25 2.29
C CYS A 243 7.78 24.65 1.79
N GLU A 244 8.93 24.76 1.13
CA GLU A 244 9.21 25.89 0.25
C GLU A 244 8.50 25.68 -1.10
N ILE A 245 7.55 26.59 -1.31
CA ILE A 245 7.18 27.28 -2.55
C ILE A 245 7.95 26.84 -3.81
N ILE A 246 7.22 26.37 -4.83
CA ILE A 246 7.62 26.56 -6.23
C ILE A 246 6.49 27.28 -6.96
N THR A 247 6.72 28.55 -7.23
CA THR A 247 6.10 29.32 -8.31
C THR A 247 6.99 29.22 -9.54
N GLU A 248 6.42 28.76 -10.66
CA GLU A 248 6.67 29.29 -12.01
C GLU A 248 5.43 29.01 -12.87
#